data_AF-A0A1I1MGR9-F1
#
_entry.id   AF-A0A1I1MGR9-F1
#
_cell.length_a   1.000
_cell.length_b   1.000
_cell.length_c   1.000
_cell.angle_alpha   90.00
_cell.angle_beta   90.00
_cell.angle_gamma   90.00
#
_symmetry.space_group_name_H-M   'P 1'
#
loop_
_entity.id
_entity.type
_entity.pdbx_description
1 polymer ?
#
loop_
_entity_poly.entity_id
_entity_poly.type
_entity_poly.pdbx_seq_one_letter_code
_entity_poly.pdbx_strand_id
1 'polypeptide(L)'
;MAVTKNALIRYKTIDRCLQNHYRKWTLEDLIEACSNALVEFEGRDINVSKRTLQLDIQMLRSDKLGYNAPIEVYEKKYYRYSDPTYTITDIPLNESDMNVLSETMNMLKQFQDFSLFSEFKGILNKLEDKIYTAKHHKSAIIHLDKNTDLKGLQWLDELYQAILKQVVLQVMYQSFNADYPVEIEFHPHLLKEFNNRWFLIGRKTENSKVITFALDRILGIDYDFSTDYIPIHYDADEMILSFYEPLL
;
A
#
# COMPACT_ATOMS: atom_id res chain seq x y z
N MET A 1 -14.39 24.74 0.23
CA MET A 1 -13.03 25.13 0.69
C MET A 1 -12.23 23.85 0.81
N ALA A 2 -11.03 23.79 0.23
CA ALA A 2 -10.16 22.63 0.39
C ALA A 2 -9.70 22.52 1.85
N VAL A 3 -9.87 21.34 2.46
CA VAL A 3 -9.36 21.05 3.81
C VAL A 3 -7.86 20.79 3.69
N THR A 4 -7.05 21.47 4.51
CA THR A 4 -5.59 21.27 4.48
C THR A 4 -5.19 20.00 5.23
N LYS A 5 -4.04 19.42 4.87
CA LYS A 5 -3.44 18.27 5.58
C LYS A 5 -3.39 18.50 7.10
N ASN A 6 -2.94 19.68 7.52
CA ASN A 6 -2.84 20.03 8.94
C ASN A 6 -4.20 20.07 9.63
N ALA A 7 -5.27 20.48 8.93
CA ALA A 7 -6.62 20.43 9.49
C ALA A 7 -7.09 18.98 9.70
N LEU A 8 -6.84 18.08 8.76
CA LEU A 8 -7.18 16.66 8.90
C LEU A 8 -6.46 16.00 10.08
N ILE A 9 -5.17 16.31 10.30
CA ILE A 9 -4.41 15.82 11.46
C ILE A 9 -5.05 16.29 12.76
N ARG A 10 -5.45 17.56 12.84
CA ARG A 10 -6.14 18.11 14.02
C ARG A 10 -7.50 17.47 14.23
N TYR A 11 -8.29 17.26 13.18
CA TYR A 11 -9.60 16.61 13.28
C TYR A 11 -9.49 15.20 13.85
N LYS A 12 -8.57 14.38 13.32
CA LYS A 12 -8.29 13.03 13.83
C LYS A 12 -7.80 13.05 15.28
N THR A 13 -7.01 14.06 15.65
CA THR A 13 -6.52 14.24 17.01
C THR A 13 -7.65 14.59 17.98
N ILE A 14 -8.50 15.56 17.63
CA ILE A 14 -9.68 15.95 18.41
C ILE A 14 -10.58 14.72 18.62
N ASP A 15 -10.84 13.97 17.56
CA ASP A 15 -11.66 12.77 17.62
C ASP A 15 -11.13 11.72 18.60
N ARG A 16 -9.84 11.37 18.48
CA ARG A 16 -9.17 10.46 19.43
C ARG A 16 -9.25 10.97 20.87
N CYS A 17 -9.08 12.27 21.09
CA CYS A 17 -9.19 12.87 22.42
C CYS A 17 -10.61 12.67 22.96
N LEU A 18 -11.63 13.06 22.21
CA LEU A 18 -13.02 13.06 22.67
C LEU A 18 -13.64 11.65 22.81
N GLN A 19 -13.04 10.62 22.21
CA GLN A 19 -13.36 9.21 22.47
C GLN A 19 -12.86 8.72 23.84
N ASN A 20 -11.86 9.38 24.44
CA ASN A 20 -11.35 8.99 25.75
C ASN A 20 -12.22 9.58 26.87
N HIS A 21 -13.28 8.84 27.22
CA HIS A 21 -14.24 9.21 28.27
C HIS A 21 -13.68 9.17 29.70
N TYR A 22 -12.50 8.57 29.90
CA TYR A 22 -11.84 8.48 31.21
C TYR A 22 -11.07 9.75 31.58
N ARG A 23 -10.87 10.67 30.62
CA ARG A 23 -10.19 11.95 30.84
C ARG A 23 -11.15 13.11 30.58
N LYS A 24 -11.09 14.14 31.44
CA LYS A 24 -11.76 15.42 31.18
C LYS A 24 -10.89 16.27 30.24
N TRP A 25 -11.41 16.66 29.08
CA TRP A 25 -10.69 17.45 28.08
C TRP A 25 -11.08 18.92 28.14
N THR A 26 -10.15 19.80 28.47
CA THR A 26 -10.30 21.25 28.32
C THR A 26 -9.95 21.69 26.90
N LEU A 27 -10.26 22.93 26.56
CA LEU A 27 -9.85 23.50 25.28
C LEU A 27 -8.31 23.55 25.19
N GLU A 28 -7.65 23.88 26.28
CA GLU A 28 -6.19 23.93 26.40
C GLU A 28 -5.56 22.55 26.20
N ASP A 29 -6.14 21.48 26.78
CA ASP A 29 -5.68 20.10 26.55
C ASP A 29 -5.76 19.70 25.06
N LEU A 30 -6.85 20.07 24.39
CA LEU A 30 -7.06 19.78 22.98
C LEU A 30 -6.09 20.58 22.09
N ILE A 31 -5.77 21.83 22.47
CA ILE A 31 -4.77 22.65 21.79
C ILE A 31 -3.41 21.95 21.88
N GLU A 32 -3.00 21.58 23.09
CA GLU A 32 -1.72 20.92 23.32
C GLU A 32 -1.63 19.60 22.54
N ALA A 33 -2.67 18.76 22.61
CA ALA A 33 -2.71 17.50 21.87
C ALA A 33 -2.59 17.71 20.35
N CYS A 34 -3.28 18.71 19.80
CA CYS A 34 -3.20 19.04 18.38
C CYS A 34 -1.85 19.63 17.98
N SER A 35 -1.24 20.48 18.81
CA SER A 35 0.11 21.00 18.58
C SER A 35 1.12 19.86 18.57
N ASN A 36 1.10 18.99 19.58
CA ASN A 36 2.00 17.84 19.67
C ASN A 36 1.87 16.91 18.45
N ALA A 37 0.63 16.62 18.03
CA ALA A 37 0.39 15.81 16.83
C ALA A 37 0.98 16.48 15.57
N LEU A 38 0.84 17.80 15.41
CA LEU A 38 1.43 18.49 14.25
C LEU A 38 2.96 18.49 14.29
N VAL A 39 3.56 18.65 15.47
CA VAL A 39 5.02 18.57 15.65
C VAL A 39 5.54 17.18 15.27
N GLU A 40 4.89 16.12 15.73
CA GLU A 40 5.25 14.74 15.40
C GLU A 40 5.18 14.47 13.89
N PHE A 41 4.15 14.98 13.21
CA PHE A 41 3.94 14.75 11.78
C PHE A 41 4.80 15.64 10.86
N GLU A 42 5.10 16.87 11.25
CA GLU A 42 5.80 17.85 10.40
C GLU A 42 7.28 18.03 10.79
N GLY A 43 7.72 17.46 11.91
CA GLY A 43 9.12 17.50 12.38
C GLY A 43 9.60 18.89 12.79
N ARG A 44 8.69 19.84 13.00
CA ARG A 44 8.98 21.23 13.38
C ARG A 44 7.99 21.74 14.41
N ASP A 45 8.39 22.72 15.22
CA ASP A 45 7.54 23.30 16.25
C ASP A 45 6.33 24.03 15.60
N ILE A 46 5.13 23.51 15.84
CA ILE A 46 3.86 24.04 15.31
C ILE A 46 2.88 24.13 16.46
N ASN A 47 2.54 25.36 16.83
CA ASN A 47 1.53 25.63 17.85
C ASN A 47 0.17 25.96 17.23
N VAL A 48 -0.86 25.27 17.69
CA VAL A 48 -2.25 25.52 17.33
C VAL A 48 -2.80 26.67 18.18
N SER A 49 -3.38 27.68 17.54
CA SER A 49 -4.02 28.76 18.28
C SER A 49 -5.39 28.35 18.82
N LYS A 50 -5.83 28.98 19.92
CA LYS A 50 -7.18 28.82 20.46
C LYS A 50 -8.27 29.05 19.42
N ARG A 51 -8.11 30.07 18.58
CA ARG A 51 -9.05 30.40 17.49
C ARG A 51 -9.12 29.26 16.47
N THR A 52 -7.96 28.68 16.10
CA THR A 52 -7.89 27.56 15.16
C THR A 52 -8.67 26.36 15.69
N LEU A 53 -8.41 25.95 16.94
CA LEU A 53 -9.11 24.81 17.53
C LEU A 53 -10.63 25.04 17.63
N GLN A 54 -11.06 26.25 17.99
CA GLN A 54 -12.49 26.59 18.06
C GLN A 54 -13.16 26.49 16.68
N LEU A 55 -12.50 26.97 15.62
CA LEU A 55 -12.99 26.83 14.25
C LEU A 55 -13.03 25.36 13.81
N ASP A 56 -12.04 24.56 14.21
CA ASP A 56 -12.01 23.13 13.93
C ASP A 56 -13.18 22.40 14.61
N ILE A 57 -13.45 22.67 15.88
CA ILE A 57 -14.61 22.12 16.61
C ILE A 57 -15.92 22.57 15.94
N GLN A 58 -16.03 23.84 15.53
CA GLN A 58 -17.19 24.33 14.79
C GLN A 58 -17.37 23.59 13.45
N MET A 59 -16.27 23.32 12.75
CA MET A 59 -16.28 22.58 11.50
C MET A 59 -16.72 21.13 11.70
N LEU A 60 -16.19 20.46 12.73
CA LEU A 60 -16.54 19.07 13.08
C LEU A 60 -18.03 18.93 13.45
N ARG A 61 -18.60 19.92 14.15
CA ARG A 61 -20.03 19.97 14.46
C ARG A 61 -20.92 20.23 13.24
N SER A 62 -20.38 20.83 12.18
CA SER A 62 -21.16 21.21 11.01
C SER A 62 -21.37 20.04 10.04
N ASP A 63 -22.40 20.18 9.21
CA ASP A 63 -22.74 19.29 8.10
C ASP A 63 -21.79 19.42 6.90
N LYS A 64 -20.99 20.49 6.83
CA LYS A 64 -20.12 20.84 5.69
C LYS A 64 -19.10 19.76 5.31
N LEU A 65 -18.64 18.96 6.27
CA LEU A 65 -17.73 17.81 6.01
C LEU A 65 -18.42 16.46 6.19
N GLY A 66 -19.73 16.46 6.45
CA GLY A 66 -20.49 15.23 6.71
C GLY A 66 -20.26 14.61 8.10
N TYR A 67 -19.35 15.15 8.93
CA TYR A 67 -19.08 14.59 10.26
C TYR A 67 -20.28 14.72 11.20
N ASN A 68 -20.87 15.91 11.32
CA ASN A 68 -21.96 16.18 12.28
C ASN A 68 -21.61 15.70 13.70
N ALA A 69 -20.37 15.95 14.12
CA ALA A 69 -19.85 15.41 15.36
C ALA A 69 -20.64 15.92 16.57
N PRO A 70 -21.15 15.03 17.45
CA PRO A 70 -22.00 15.37 18.59
C PRO A 70 -21.15 15.89 19.77
N ILE A 71 -20.29 16.89 19.52
CA ILE A 71 -19.40 17.47 20.52
C ILE A 71 -20.23 18.38 21.43
N GLU A 72 -20.31 18.09 22.72
CA GLU A 72 -20.94 18.94 23.72
C GLU A 72 -19.93 19.54 24.70
N VAL A 73 -20.31 20.64 25.35
CA VAL A 73 -19.54 21.26 26.44
C VAL A 73 -20.30 21.07 27.74
N TYR A 74 -19.67 20.42 28.71
CA TYR A 74 -20.24 20.19 30.04
C TYR A 74 -19.39 20.87 31.12
N GLU A 75 -20.00 21.14 32.28
CA GLU A 75 -19.39 21.92 33.37
C GLU A 75 -18.73 23.24 32.88
N LYS A 76 -19.29 23.85 31.82
CA LYS A 76 -18.87 25.10 31.16
C LYS A 76 -17.47 25.11 30.53
N LYS A 77 -16.68 24.03 30.62
CA LYS A 77 -15.29 24.04 30.12
C LYS A 77 -14.78 22.73 29.52
N TYR A 78 -15.44 21.60 29.77
CA TYR A 78 -14.97 20.31 29.31
C TYR A 78 -15.71 19.88 28.04
N TYR A 79 -14.98 19.27 27.12
CA TYR A 79 -15.49 18.79 25.84
C TYR A 79 -15.58 17.26 25.85
N ARG A 80 -16.65 16.72 25.26
CA ARG A 80 -16.82 15.27 25.00
C ARG A 80 -17.78 15.06 23.83
N TYR A 81 -17.83 13.84 23.30
CA TYR A 81 -18.96 13.41 22.50
C TYR A 81 -20.16 13.09 23.39
N SER A 82 -21.36 13.52 23.00
CA SER A 82 -22.60 13.13 23.69
C SER A 82 -23.02 11.70 23.35
N ASP A 83 -22.61 11.19 22.18
CA ASP A 83 -22.65 9.77 21.83
C ASP A 83 -21.27 9.13 22.09
N PRO A 84 -21.15 8.21 23.07
CA PRO A 84 -19.87 7.56 23.40
C PRO A 84 -19.31 6.67 22.29
N THR A 85 -20.14 6.24 21.35
CA THR A 85 -19.76 5.35 20.24
C THR A 85 -19.37 6.11 18.96
N TYR A 86 -19.59 7.42 18.94
CA TYR A 86 -19.28 8.25 17.79
C TYR A 86 -17.77 8.35 17.54
N THR A 87 -17.40 8.32 16.26
CA THR A 87 -16.05 8.62 15.78
C THR A 87 -16.13 9.27 14.40
N ILE A 88 -15.23 10.21 14.10
CA ILE A 88 -15.13 10.78 12.74
C ILE A 88 -14.50 9.80 11.73
N THR A 89 -13.91 8.70 12.20
CA THR A 89 -13.27 7.69 11.35
C THR A 89 -14.22 6.61 10.87
N ASP A 90 -15.37 6.42 11.54
CA ASP A 90 -16.47 5.58 11.06
C ASP A 90 -17.48 6.47 10.34
N ILE A 91 -17.10 7.05 9.21
CA ILE A 91 -18.10 7.59 8.29
C ILE A 91 -18.75 6.38 7.64
N PRO A 92 -20.02 6.03 7.95
CA PRO A 92 -20.74 5.08 7.12
C PRO A 92 -20.89 5.73 5.75
N LEU A 93 -20.21 5.17 4.74
CA LEU A 93 -20.41 5.57 3.36
C LEU A 93 -21.90 5.42 3.03
N ASN A 94 -22.56 6.49 2.60
CA ASN A 94 -23.98 6.42 2.23
C ASN A 94 -24.15 5.70 0.88
N GLU A 95 -25.35 5.20 0.57
CA GLU A 95 -25.57 4.40 -0.64
C GLU A 95 -25.20 5.14 -1.95
N SER A 96 -25.43 6.46 -2.03
CA SER A 96 -25.04 7.24 -3.21
C SER A 96 -23.53 7.31 -3.40
N ASP A 97 -22.77 7.51 -2.32
CA ASP A 97 -21.31 7.55 -2.36
C ASP A 97 -20.75 6.18 -2.76
N MET A 98 -21.38 5.11 -2.27
CA MET A 98 -21.03 3.73 -2.62
C MET A 98 -21.29 3.41 -4.09
N ASN A 99 -22.37 3.92 -4.66
CA ASN A 99 -22.69 3.72 -6.07
C ASN A 99 -21.70 4.49 -6.96
N VAL A 100 -21.37 5.74 -6.62
CA VAL A 100 -20.36 6.52 -7.36
C VAL A 100 -18.98 5.86 -7.29
N LEU A 101 -18.57 5.36 -6.12
CA LEU A 101 -17.31 4.64 -5.96
C LEU A 101 -17.31 3.33 -6.78
N SER A 102 -18.41 2.59 -6.79
CA SER A 102 -18.54 1.34 -7.55
C SER A 102 -18.50 1.60 -9.06
N GLU A 103 -19.18 2.63 -9.55
CA GLU A 103 -19.17 3.02 -10.97
C GLU A 103 -17.78 3.50 -11.40
N THR A 104 -17.13 4.33 -10.59
CA THR A 104 -15.76 4.81 -10.84
C THR A 104 -14.78 3.63 -10.87
N MET A 105 -14.94 2.65 -9.99
CA MET A 105 -14.16 1.41 -9.99
C MET A 105 -14.36 0.65 -11.32
N ASN A 106 -15.60 0.48 -11.75
CA ASN A 106 -15.89 -0.21 -13.02
C ASN A 106 -15.33 0.53 -14.24
N MET A 107 -15.27 1.86 -14.22
CA MET A 107 -14.56 2.64 -15.25
C MET A 107 -13.04 2.38 -15.21
N LEU A 108 -12.43 2.32 -14.03
CA LEU A 108 -11.01 1.96 -13.88
C LEU A 108 -10.72 0.53 -14.37
N LYS A 109 -11.65 -0.42 -14.16
CA LYS A 109 -11.56 -1.80 -14.71
C LYS A 109 -11.51 -1.84 -16.24
N GLN A 110 -12.08 -0.86 -16.95
CA GLN A 110 -12.06 -0.84 -18.42
C GLN A 110 -10.65 -0.55 -18.99
N PHE A 111 -9.71 -0.12 -18.16
CA PHE A 111 -8.31 0.11 -18.54
C PHE A 111 -7.38 -1.07 -18.21
N GLN A 112 -7.92 -2.24 -17.83
CA GLN A 112 -7.16 -3.42 -17.39
C GLN A 112 -6.27 -4.08 -18.46
N ASP A 113 -6.41 -3.71 -19.73
CA ASP A 113 -5.57 -4.21 -20.82
C ASP A 113 -4.22 -3.48 -20.96
N PHE A 114 -3.92 -2.50 -20.11
CA PHE A 114 -2.61 -1.83 -20.07
C PHE A 114 -1.63 -2.55 -19.12
N SER A 115 -0.41 -2.85 -19.58
CA SER A 115 0.63 -3.55 -18.79
C SER A 115 0.99 -2.86 -17.46
N LEU A 116 0.81 -1.53 -17.37
CA LEU A 116 0.95 -0.72 -16.15
C LEU A 116 -0.12 -0.98 -15.08
N PHE A 117 -1.23 -1.66 -15.40
CA PHE A 117 -2.31 -1.91 -14.44
C PHE A 117 -2.01 -3.06 -13.46
N SER A 118 -1.04 -3.91 -13.78
CA SER A 118 -0.60 -5.01 -12.91
C SER A 118 -0.08 -4.50 -11.55
N GLU A 119 0.60 -3.34 -11.54
CA GLU A 119 1.11 -2.67 -10.34
C GLU A 119 0.00 -2.08 -9.46
N PHE A 120 -1.14 -1.69 -10.05
CA PHE A 120 -2.26 -1.08 -9.33
C PHE A 120 -3.33 -2.07 -8.89
N LYS A 121 -3.32 -3.30 -9.44
CA LYS A 121 -4.31 -4.35 -9.14
C LYS A 121 -4.44 -4.64 -7.65
N GLY A 122 -3.32 -4.68 -6.92
CA GLY A 122 -3.32 -4.88 -5.46
C GLY A 122 -4.02 -3.75 -4.68
N ILE A 123 -3.85 -2.50 -5.13
CA ILE A 123 -4.51 -1.32 -4.52
C ILE A 123 -5.99 -1.27 -4.90
N LEU A 124 -6.32 -1.63 -6.14
CA LEU A 124 -7.68 -1.72 -6.65
C LEU A 124 -8.50 -2.77 -5.90
N ASN A 125 -7.93 -3.96 -5.68
CA ASN A 125 -8.56 -5.03 -4.89
C ASN A 125 -8.79 -4.60 -3.43
N LYS A 126 -7.84 -3.88 -2.81
CA LYS A 126 -8.02 -3.30 -1.47
C LYS A 126 -9.19 -2.31 -1.41
N LEU A 127 -9.33 -1.49 -2.44
CA LEU A 127 -10.40 -0.51 -2.51
C LEU A 127 -11.76 -1.22 -2.72
N GLU A 128 -11.80 -2.21 -3.60
CA GLU A 128 -12.98 -3.03 -3.87
C GLU A 128 -13.46 -3.78 -2.61
N ASP A 129 -12.53 -4.40 -1.87
CA ASP A 129 -12.86 -5.13 -0.65
C ASP A 129 -13.39 -4.19 0.45
N LYS A 130 -12.82 -2.98 0.58
CA LYS A 130 -13.35 -1.96 1.50
C LYS A 130 -14.74 -1.48 1.10
N ILE A 131 -14.97 -1.28 -0.21
CA ILE A 131 -16.29 -0.89 -0.72
C ILE A 131 -17.31 -2.01 -0.47
N TYR A 132 -16.95 -3.26 -0.77
CA TYR A 132 -17.83 -4.42 -0.55
C TYR A 132 -18.15 -4.64 0.93
N THR A 133 -17.14 -4.57 1.81
CA THR A 133 -17.26 -4.64 3.27
C THR A 133 -18.20 -3.56 3.80
N ALA A 134 -18.03 -2.31 3.35
CA ALA A 134 -18.87 -1.19 3.75
C ALA A 134 -20.32 -1.34 3.26
N LYS A 135 -20.54 -1.86 2.03
CA LYS A 135 -21.89 -2.03 1.45
C LYS A 135 -22.67 -3.19 2.08
N HIS A 136 -21.99 -4.24 2.52
CA HIS A 136 -22.64 -5.48 2.97
C HIS A 136 -22.46 -5.77 4.47
N HIS A 137 -21.82 -4.88 5.24
CA HIS A 137 -21.51 -5.04 6.67
C HIS A 137 -20.86 -6.41 7.00
N LYS A 138 -20.00 -6.91 6.11
CA LYS A 138 -19.24 -8.18 6.27
C LYS A 138 -17.77 -7.88 6.44
N SER A 139 -17.03 -8.73 7.16
CA SER A 139 -15.58 -8.58 7.38
C SER A 139 -14.79 -8.62 6.06
N ALA A 140 -13.78 -7.75 5.95
CA ALA A 140 -12.86 -7.64 4.81
C ALA A 140 -12.24 -8.99 4.45
N ILE A 141 -12.30 -9.35 3.17
CA ILE A 141 -11.88 -10.66 2.66
C ILE A 141 -10.41 -10.61 2.17
N ILE A 142 -9.77 -9.44 2.00
CA ILE A 142 -8.44 -9.33 1.36
C ILE A 142 -7.50 -8.25 1.98
N HIS A 143 -6.27 -8.62 2.37
CA HIS A 143 -5.16 -7.76 2.85
C HIS A 143 -3.87 -7.93 2.00
N LEU A 144 -3.20 -6.84 1.51
CA LEU A 144 -1.94 -6.93 0.71
C LEU A 144 -0.98 -5.69 0.75
N ASP A 145 0.19 -5.69 1.40
CA ASP A 145 1.14 -4.53 1.53
C ASP A 145 1.86 -4.00 0.24
N LYS A 146 2.50 -2.80 0.29
CA LYS A 146 3.00 -1.94 -0.83
C LYS A 146 4.54 -1.90 -1.04
N ASN A 147 5.01 -1.77 -2.31
CA ASN A 147 6.21 -0.97 -2.69
C ASN A 147 6.27 -0.60 -4.18
N THR A 148 6.66 0.64 -4.53
CA THR A 148 6.51 1.20 -5.90
C THR A 148 7.77 1.77 -6.58
N ASP A 149 8.98 1.62 -6.02
CA ASP A 149 10.25 2.00 -6.71
C ASP A 149 11.08 0.77 -7.12
N LEU A 150 10.40 -0.20 -7.70
CA LEU A 150 11.00 -1.45 -8.11
C LEU A 150 11.54 -1.33 -9.55
N LYS A 151 12.82 -0.95 -9.68
CA LYS A 151 13.55 -1.15 -10.94
C LYS A 151 13.42 -2.63 -11.36
N GLY A 152 13.19 -2.87 -12.65
CA GLY A 152 13.00 -4.22 -13.19
C GLY A 152 11.56 -4.75 -13.24
N LEU A 153 10.55 -4.03 -12.73
CA LEU A 153 9.14 -4.43 -12.88
C LEU A 153 8.66 -4.50 -14.32
N GLN A 154 9.25 -3.72 -15.22
CA GLN A 154 8.97 -3.79 -16.66
C GLN A 154 9.17 -5.21 -17.23
N TRP A 155 10.09 -5.99 -16.64
CA TRP A 155 10.36 -7.37 -17.03
C TRP A 155 9.40 -8.36 -16.39
N LEU A 156 8.60 -7.95 -15.42
CA LEU A 156 7.78 -8.86 -14.62
C LEU A 156 6.78 -9.62 -15.49
N ASP A 157 6.11 -8.93 -16.41
CA ASP A 157 5.12 -9.57 -17.30
C ASP A 157 5.82 -10.53 -18.27
N GLU A 158 6.90 -10.10 -18.93
CA GLU A 158 7.66 -10.95 -19.85
C GLU A 158 8.23 -12.21 -19.16
N LEU A 159 8.82 -12.04 -17.98
CA LEU A 159 9.34 -13.13 -17.16
C LEU A 159 8.22 -14.06 -16.67
N TYR A 160 7.09 -13.49 -16.28
CA TYR A 160 5.92 -14.27 -15.87
C TYR A 160 5.40 -15.12 -17.03
N GLN A 161 5.27 -14.54 -18.22
CA GLN A 161 4.85 -15.26 -19.42
C GLN A 161 5.86 -16.36 -19.80
N ALA A 162 7.15 -16.10 -19.68
CA ALA A 162 8.20 -17.09 -19.96
C ALA A 162 8.16 -18.28 -18.98
N ILE A 163 7.96 -18.04 -17.69
CA ILE A 163 7.80 -19.11 -16.68
C ILE A 163 6.54 -19.93 -16.98
N LEU A 164 5.41 -19.24 -17.21
CA LEU A 164 4.13 -19.89 -17.45
C LEU A 164 4.16 -20.78 -18.71
N LYS A 165 4.79 -20.29 -19.77
CA LYS A 165 4.92 -21.00 -21.04
C LYS A 165 6.11 -21.94 -21.10
N GLN A 166 6.90 -22.02 -20.02
CA GLN A 166 8.12 -22.85 -19.95
C GLN A 166 9.06 -22.55 -21.13
N VAL A 167 9.39 -21.28 -21.33
CA VAL A 167 10.26 -20.80 -22.39
C VAL A 167 11.62 -20.44 -21.80
N VAL A 168 12.70 -20.89 -22.45
CA VAL A 168 14.07 -20.55 -22.06
C VAL A 168 14.34 -19.09 -22.45
N LEU A 169 15.10 -18.38 -21.63
CA LEU A 169 15.41 -16.98 -21.82
C LEU A 169 16.90 -16.77 -22.04
N GLN A 170 17.25 -15.85 -22.92
CA GLN A 170 18.57 -15.23 -22.96
C GLN A 170 18.50 -13.95 -22.15
N VAL A 171 19.09 -13.96 -20.96
CA VAL A 171 19.05 -12.84 -20.02
C VAL A 171 20.37 -12.11 -20.04
N MET A 172 20.36 -10.84 -20.43
CA MET A 172 21.51 -9.94 -20.30
C MET A 172 21.54 -9.37 -18.88
N TYR A 173 22.46 -9.84 -18.06
CA TYR A 173 22.51 -9.52 -16.63
C TYR A 173 23.85 -8.89 -16.22
N GLN A 174 23.79 -7.86 -15.38
CA GLN A 174 24.98 -7.24 -14.79
C GLN A 174 24.95 -7.36 -13.26
N SER A 175 25.81 -8.21 -12.71
CA SER A 175 25.98 -8.32 -11.25
C SER A 175 26.70 -7.09 -10.68
N PHE A 176 26.60 -6.87 -9.36
CA PHE A 176 27.28 -5.74 -8.71
C PHE A 176 28.81 -5.75 -8.85
N ASN A 177 29.39 -6.95 -8.96
CA ASN A 177 30.84 -7.14 -8.99
C ASN A 177 31.37 -7.29 -10.43
N ALA A 178 30.53 -7.15 -11.45
CA ALA A 178 30.90 -7.37 -12.84
C ALA A 178 31.06 -6.05 -13.59
N ASP A 179 32.24 -5.86 -14.20
CA ASP A 179 32.56 -4.69 -15.01
C ASP A 179 31.77 -4.64 -16.33
N TYR A 180 31.32 -5.80 -16.83
CA TYR A 180 30.57 -5.94 -18.08
C TYR A 180 29.34 -6.84 -17.91
N PRO A 181 28.24 -6.58 -18.63
CA PRO A 181 27.08 -7.46 -18.64
C PRO A 181 27.40 -8.80 -19.32
N VAL A 182 26.72 -9.85 -18.86
CA VAL A 182 26.89 -11.20 -19.39
C VAL A 182 25.54 -11.69 -19.88
N GLU A 183 25.52 -12.29 -21.07
CA GLU A 183 24.36 -13.04 -21.58
C GLU A 183 24.35 -14.44 -20.97
N ILE A 184 23.19 -14.81 -20.45
CA ILE A 184 23.01 -16.06 -19.72
C ILE A 184 21.77 -16.74 -20.27
N GLU A 185 21.96 -17.94 -20.81
CA GLU A 185 20.87 -18.85 -21.10
C GLU A 185 20.30 -19.39 -19.79
N PHE A 186 19.04 -19.06 -19.56
CA PHE A 186 18.41 -19.19 -18.28
C PHE A 186 17.04 -19.83 -18.42
N HIS A 187 16.79 -20.84 -17.60
CA HIS A 187 15.50 -21.49 -17.47
C HIS A 187 14.80 -20.82 -16.28
N PRO A 188 13.83 -19.92 -16.50
CA PRO A 188 13.16 -19.22 -15.41
C PRO A 188 12.15 -20.16 -14.75
N HIS A 189 12.18 -20.27 -13.42
CA HIS A 189 11.28 -21.15 -12.67
C HIS A 189 10.36 -20.38 -11.72
N LEU A 190 10.81 -19.29 -11.12
CA LEU A 190 10.07 -18.59 -10.07
C LEU A 190 10.39 -17.09 -10.04
N LEU A 191 9.37 -16.26 -9.80
CA LEU A 191 9.52 -14.86 -9.42
C LEU A 191 9.23 -14.71 -7.93
N LYS A 192 10.14 -14.07 -7.19
CA LYS A 192 10.04 -13.87 -5.74
C LYS A 192 10.18 -12.39 -5.39
N GLU A 193 9.24 -11.86 -4.61
CA GLU A 193 9.36 -10.54 -3.99
C GLU A 193 9.96 -10.69 -2.58
N PHE A 194 10.97 -9.88 -2.27
CA PHE A 194 11.57 -9.86 -0.94
C PHE A 194 12.14 -8.48 -0.61
N ASN A 195 11.80 -7.96 0.57
CA ASN A 195 12.15 -6.62 1.03
C ASN A 195 11.91 -5.57 -0.06
N ASN A 196 10.75 -5.73 -0.70
CA ASN A 196 10.28 -4.87 -1.73
C ASN A 196 11.23 -4.76 -2.93
N ARG A 197 11.76 -5.92 -3.35
CA ARG A 197 12.58 -6.14 -4.55
C ARG A 197 12.17 -7.46 -5.20
N TRP A 198 12.06 -7.48 -6.53
CA TRP A 198 11.76 -8.70 -7.26
C TRP A 198 13.03 -9.43 -7.70
N PHE A 199 12.97 -10.75 -7.62
CA PHE A 199 14.02 -11.66 -8.00
C PHE A 199 13.48 -12.75 -8.91
N LEU A 200 14.25 -13.09 -9.94
CA LEU A 200 14.01 -14.19 -10.86
C LEU A 200 14.91 -15.36 -10.42
N ILE A 201 14.29 -16.48 -10.08
CA ILE A 201 14.94 -17.70 -9.63
C ILE A 201 14.79 -18.76 -10.70
N GLY A 202 15.85 -19.49 -10.96
CA GLY A 202 15.88 -20.54 -11.96
C GLY A 202 17.25 -21.18 -12.05
N ARG A 203 17.60 -21.73 -13.20
CA ARG A 203 18.91 -22.37 -13.39
C ARG A 203 19.52 -22.03 -14.74
N LYS A 204 20.84 -22.13 -14.82
CA LYS A 204 21.57 -22.06 -16.09
C LYS A 204 21.51 -23.40 -16.81
N THR A 205 21.61 -23.40 -18.13
CA THR A 205 21.71 -24.64 -18.90
C THR A 205 22.97 -25.44 -18.56
N GLU A 206 24.09 -24.74 -18.34
CA GLU A 206 25.40 -25.35 -18.11
C GLU A 206 25.56 -26.00 -16.72
N ASN A 207 24.74 -25.62 -15.73
CA ASN A 207 24.88 -26.09 -14.36
C ASN A 207 23.52 -26.29 -13.68
N SER A 208 23.32 -27.44 -13.04
CA SER A 208 22.08 -27.77 -12.31
C SER A 208 21.85 -26.94 -11.04
N LYS A 209 22.76 -26.02 -10.72
CA LYS A 209 22.63 -25.11 -9.59
C LYS A 209 21.56 -24.05 -9.83
N VAL A 210 20.73 -23.85 -8.81
CA VAL A 210 19.75 -22.76 -8.75
C VAL A 210 20.48 -21.43 -8.59
N ILE A 211 20.06 -20.42 -9.35
CA ILE A 211 20.62 -19.07 -9.36
C ILE A 211 19.46 -18.07 -9.27
N THR A 212 19.74 -16.96 -8.60
CA THR A 212 18.81 -15.85 -8.43
C THR A 212 19.33 -14.57 -9.08
N PHE A 213 18.52 -13.93 -9.90
CA PHE A 213 18.77 -12.63 -10.50
C PHE A 213 17.85 -11.58 -9.92
N ALA A 214 18.40 -10.44 -9.50
CA ALA A 214 17.57 -9.31 -9.10
C ALA A 214 17.03 -8.63 -10.35
N LEU A 215 15.71 -8.45 -10.49
CA LEU A 215 15.08 -7.93 -11.70
C LEU A 215 15.59 -6.51 -12.02
N ASP A 216 15.97 -5.74 -11.01
CA ASP A 216 16.53 -4.39 -11.16
C ASP A 216 17.89 -4.34 -11.88
N ARG A 217 18.51 -5.50 -12.14
CA ARG A 217 19.82 -5.63 -12.80
C ARG A 217 19.77 -6.35 -14.14
N ILE A 218 18.58 -6.70 -14.60
CA ILE A 218 18.36 -7.24 -15.94
C ILE A 218 18.36 -6.07 -16.93
N LEU A 219 19.26 -6.13 -17.91
CA LEU A 219 19.42 -5.12 -18.95
C LEU A 219 18.63 -5.47 -20.21
N GLY A 220 18.35 -6.75 -20.44
CA GLY A 220 17.59 -7.24 -21.58
C GLY A 220 17.17 -8.70 -21.43
N ILE A 221 16.07 -9.06 -22.09
CA ILE A 221 15.54 -10.42 -22.17
C ILE A 221 15.24 -10.72 -23.63
N ASP A 222 15.65 -11.90 -24.10
CA ASP A 222 15.18 -12.48 -25.34
C ASP A 222 14.70 -13.92 -25.10
N TYR A 223 13.90 -14.46 -26.02
CA TYR A 223 13.36 -15.80 -25.93
C TYR A 223 14.21 -16.80 -26.72
N ASP A 224 14.56 -17.91 -26.09
CA ASP A 224 15.16 -19.05 -26.76
C ASP A 224 14.12 -20.15 -26.93
N PHE A 225 13.67 -20.33 -28.17
CA PHE A 225 12.75 -21.39 -28.57
C PHE A 225 13.45 -22.64 -29.10
N SER A 226 14.78 -22.63 -29.18
CA SER A 226 15.58 -23.74 -29.70
C SER A 226 16.00 -24.72 -28.63
N THR A 227 16.07 -24.27 -27.38
CA THR A 227 16.46 -25.07 -26.21
C THR A 227 15.24 -25.63 -25.49
N ASP A 228 15.26 -26.92 -25.18
CA ASP A 228 14.21 -27.55 -24.37
C ASP A 228 14.23 -27.01 -22.94
N TYR A 229 13.06 -26.55 -22.47
CA TYR A 229 12.92 -26.08 -21.09
C TYR A 229 13.04 -27.24 -20.12
N ILE A 230 13.91 -27.06 -19.12
CA ILE A 230 14.14 -28.11 -18.15
C ILE A 230 13.49 -27.73 -16.81
N PRO A 231 12.46 -28.48 -16.36
CA PRO A 231 11.78 -28.20 -15.12
C PRO A 231 12.67 -28.47 -13.92
N ILE A 232 12.29 -27.90 -12.78
CA ILE A 232 12.93 -28.16 -11.51
C ILE A 232 11.93 -28.84 -10.57
N HIS A 233 12.35 -29.89 -9.88
CA HIS A 233 11.50 -30.71 -8.99
C HIS A 233 11.61 -30.28 -7.50
N TYR A 234 12.07 -29.05 -7.23
CA TYR A 234 12.18 -28.56 -5.85
C TYR A 234 10.85 -28.04 -5.33
N ASP A 235 10.59 -28.27 -4.04
CA ASP A 235 9.51 -27.61 -3.31
C ASP A 235 9.82 -26.10 -3.23
N ALA A 236 8.80 -25.25 -3.34
CA ALA A 236 8.98 -23.80 -3.34
C ALA A 236 9.70 -23.32 -2.07
N ASP A 237 9.49 -24.02 -0.96
CA ASP A 237 10.14 -23.78 0.33
C ASP A 237 11.65 -24.10 0.32
N GLU A 238 12.10 -25.12 -0.42
CA GLU A 238 13.53 -25.44 -0.57
C GLU A 238 14.25 -24.43 -1.49
N MET A 239 13.57 -23.93 -2.52
CA MET A 239 14.12 -22.86 -3.39
C MET A 239 14.24 -21.53 -2.63
N ILE A 240 13.33 -21.26 -1.70
CA ILE A 240 13.37 -20.08 -0.82
C ILE A 240 14.56 -20.13 0.14
N LEU A 241 14.95 -21.32 0.63
CA LEU A 241 16.12 -21.48 1.49
C LEU A 241 17.44 -21.19 0.76
N SER A 242 17.55 -21.56 -0.52
CA SER A 242 18.73 -21.26 -1.35
C SER A 242 19.00 -19.76 -1.56
N PHE A 243 17.98 -18.92 -1.37
CA PHE A 243 18.09 -17.46 -1.42
C PHE A 243 18.90 -16.87 -0.23
N TYR A 244 18.97 -17.59 0.89
CA TYR A 244 19.66 -17.16 2.10
C TYR A 244 21.08 -17.72 2.22
N GLU A 245 21.51 -18.63 1.34
CA GLU A 245 22.90 -19.07 1.28
C GLU A 245 23.71 -18.09 0.42
N PRO A 246 24.67 -17.35 1.00
CA PRO A 246 25.54 -16.49 0.22
C PRO A 246 26.38 -17.36 -0.72
N LEU A 247 26.37 -17.03 -2.01
CA LEU A 247 27.37 -17.50 -2.97
C LEU A 247 28.77 -17.17 -2.41
N LEU A 248 29.46 -18.20 -1.89
CA LEU A 248 30.92 -18.23 -1.77
C LEU A 248 31.55 -18.37 -3.17
#